data_AF-A0A1T2XXG9-F1
#
_entry.id   AF-A0A1T2XXG9-F1
#
_cell.length_a   1.000
_cell.length_b   1.000
_cell.length_c   1.000
_cell.angle_alpha   90.00
_cell.angle_beta   90.00
_cell.angle_gamma   90.00
#
_symmetry.space_group_name_H-M   'P 1'
#
loop_
_entity.id
_entity.type
_entity.pdbx_description
1 polymer ?
#
loop_
_entity_poly.entity_id
_entity_poly.type
_entity_poly.pdbx_seq_one_letter_code
_entity_poly.pdbx_strand_id
1 'polypeptide(L)'
;MSKNEKLLAKLLNEHMAFTWPELVTLLRWLGYTQIEGAGSRVKFDIGDPSAMITLHKPHPGNELKHYIRRQVIEQLKSGELIQ
;
A
#
# COMPACT_ATOMS: atom_id res chain seq x y z
N MET A 1 -4.56 -13.68 15.01
CA MET A 1 -4.07 -12.70 14.04
C MET A 1 -3.88 -11.34 14.68
N SER A 2 -2.67 -10.77 14.58
CA SER A 2 -2.36 -9.40 14.97
C SER A 2 -3.18 -8.39 14.15
N LYS A 3 -3.22 -7.12 14.58
CA LYS A 3 -3.90 -6.06 13.81
C LYS A 3 -3.33 -5.92 12.39
N ASN A 4 -2.01 -6.07 12.24
CA ASN A 4 -1.32 -5.91 10.96
C ASN A 4 -1.55 -7.13 10.05
N GLU A 5 -1.58 -8.34 10.61
CA GLU A 5 -1.96 -9.55 9.85
C GLU A 5 -3.39 -9.45 9.31
N LYS A 6 -4.33 -8.89 10.10
CA LYS A 6 -5.69 -8.62 9.62
C LYS A 6 -5.73 -7.59 8.49
N LEU A 7 -4.89 -6.55 8.56
CA LEU A 7 -4.76 -5.57 7.46
C LEU A 7 -4.20 -6.20 6.20
N LEU A 8 -3.19 -7.06 6.32
CA LEU A 8 -2.63 -7.79 5.17
C LEU A 8 -3.68 -8.73 4.55
N ALA A 9 -4.38 -9.53 5.37
CA ALA A 9 -5.47 -10.38 4.89
C ALA A 9 -6.58 -9.55 4.22
N LYS A 10 -6.89 -8.38 4.78
CA LYS A 10 -7.85 -7.44 4.18
C LYS A 10 -7.35 -6.90 2.85
N LEU A 11 -6.05 -6.57 2.69
CA LEU A 11 -5.43 -6.15 1.43
C LEU A 11 -5.46 -7.27 0.38
N LEU A 12 -5.39 -8.54 0.77
CA LEU A 12 -5.44 -9.67 -0.17
C LEU A 12 -6.87 -10.07 -0.57
N ASN A 13 -7.89 -9.72 0.21
CA ASN A 13 -9.29 -10.02 -0.11
C ASN A 13 -9.93 -8.97 -1.04
N GLU A 14 -9.83 -9.16 -2.37
CA GLU A 14 -10.27 -8.20 -3.40
C GLU A 14 -11.74 -7.75 -3.28
N HIS A 15 -12.59 -8.50 -2.59
CA HIS A 15 -14.00 -8.18 -2.37
C HIS A 15 -14.26 -7.17 -1.24
N MET A 16 -13.25 -6.85 -0.42
CA MET A 16 -13.37 -5.89 0.67
C MET A 16 -12.82 -4.52 0.28
N ALA A 17 -13.56 -3.44 0.58
CA ALA A 17 -13.05 -2.08 0.47
C ALA A 17 -11.79 -1.89 1.32
N PHE A 18 -10.73 -1.32 0.74
CA PHE A 18 -9.47 -1.06 1.42
C PHE A 18 -9.14 0.42 1.31
N THR A 19 -8.80 1.07 2.42
CA THR A 19 -8.66 2.53 2.48
C THR A 19 -7.20 2.99 2.48
N TRP A 20 -6.97 4.23 2.08
CA TRP A 20 -5.64 4.84 2.06
C TRP A 20 -4.96 4.83 3.43
N PRO A 21 -5.63 5.17 4.56
CA PRO A 21 -5.02 5.07 5.88
C PRO A 21 -4.62 3.63 6.26
N GLU A 22 -5.40 2.63 5.83
CA GLU A 22 -5.07 1.22 6.03
C GLU A 22 -3.83 0.82 5.24
N LEU A 23 -3.71 1.28 3.97
CA LEU A 23 -2.50 1.09 3.17
C LEU A 23 -1.28 1.70 3.84
N VAL A 24 -1.37 2.97 4.26
CA VAL A 24 -0.25 3.67 4.93
C VAL A 24 0.17 2.91 6.19
N THR A 25 -0.78 2.45 7.00
CA THR A 25 -0.51 1.69 8.22
C THR A 25 0.20 0.38 7.92
N LEU A 26 -0.29 -0.37 6.92
CA LEU A 26 0.29 -1.63 6.50
C LEU A 26 1.71 -1.46 5.94
N LEU A 27 1.92 -0.50 5.04
CA LEU A 27 3.23 -0.26 4.43
C LEU A 27 4.26 0.21 5.47
N ARG A 28 3.87 1.08 6.42
CA ARG A 28 4.77 1.46 7.54
C ARG A 28 5.18 0.27 8.39
N TRP A 29 4.25 -0.65 8.65
CA TRP A 29 4.58 -1.88 9.38
C TRP A 29 5.56 -2.78 8.60
N LEU A 30 5.46 -2.81 7.27
CA LEU A 30 6.40 -3.51 6.40
C LEU A 30 7.77 -2.80 6.24
N GLY A 31 7.97 -1.65 6.89
CA GLY A 31 9.24 -0.91 6.87
C GLY A 31 9.30 0.24 5.87
N TYR A 32 8.21 0.54 5.15
CA TYR A 32 8.19 1.67 4.22
C TYR A 32 8.08 3.02 4.95
N THR A 33 8.80 4.00 4.43
CA THR A 33 8.68 5.41 4.76
C THR A 33 7.86 6.13 3.69
N GLN A 34 6.87 6.90 4.12
CA GLN A 34 6.03 7.72 3.23
C GLN A 34 6.71 9.05 2.92
N ILE A 35 6.82 9.38 1.63
CA ILE A 35 7.39 10.63 1.13
C ILE A 35 6.33 11.34 0.29
N GLU A 36 5.96 12.56 0.69
CA GLU A 36 5.02 13.39 -0.05
C GLU A 36 5.67 13.97 -1.31
N GLY A 37 4.94 13.94 -2.43
CA GLY A 37 5.33 14.56 -3.70
C GLY A 37 4.48 15.79 -4.02
N ALA A 38 4.61 16.29 -5.25
CA ALA A 38 3.76 17.37 -5.74
C ALA A 38 2.31 16.90 -5.94
N GLY A 39 1.34 17.68 -5.45
CA GLY A 39 -0.09 17.38 -5.57
C GLY A 39 -0.50 16.17 -4.72
N SER A 40 -1.24 15.23 -5.31
CA SER A 40 -1.69 14.00 -4.63
C SER A 40 -0.66 12.86 -4.69
N ARG A 41 0.50 13.07 -5.30
CA ARG A 41 1.53 12.03 -5.45
C ARG A 41 2.18 11.71 -4.12
N VAL A 42 2.36 10.42 -3.85
CA VAL A 42 3.05 9.88 -2.67
C VAL A 42 3.97 8.76 -3.11
N LYS A 43 5.15 8.71 -2.51
CA LYS A 43 6.07 7.59 -2.63
C LYS A 43 6.16 6.85 -1.30
N PHE A 44 6.33 5.53 -1.38
CA PHE A 44 6.72 4.70 -0.26
C PHE A 44 8.07 4.08 -0.60
N ASP A 45 9.05 4.34 0.27
CA ASP A 45 10.43 3.90 0.11
C ASP A 45 10.84 2.97 1.26
N ILE A 46 11.53 1.86 0.94
CA ILE A 46 12.06 0.88 1.90
C ILE A 46 13.59 0.79 1.83
N GLY A 47 14.25 1.70 1.11
CA GLY A 47 15.70 1.71 0.90
C GLY A 47 16.15 0.88 -0.31
N ASP A 48 15.23 0.17 -0.95
CA ASP A 48 15.45 -0.47 -2.25
C ASP A 48 14.68 0.27 -3.36
N PRO A 49 15.37 0.91 -4.33
CA PRO A 49 14.74 1.54 -5.48
C PRO A 49 13.84 0.63 -6.31
N SER A 50 14.12 -0.69 -6.35
CA SER A 50 13.33 -1.65 -7.11
C SER A 50 11.98 -1.97 -6.44
N ALA A 51 11.91 -1.81 -5.11
CA ALA A 51 10.73 -2.05 -4.29
C ALA A 51 9.90 -0.78 -4.03
N MET A 52 10.26 0.35 -4.63
CA MET A 52 9.60 1.63 -4.42
C MET A 52 8.17 1.64 -4.96
N ILE A 53 7.21 2.09 -4.15
CA ILE A 53 5.81 2.22 -4.55
C ILE A 53 5.48 3.69 -4.76
N THR A 54 5.04 4.07 -5.97
CA THR A 54 4.57 5.44 -6.26
C THR A 54 3.08 5.42 -6.58
N LEU A 55 2.29 6.18 -5.80
CA LEU A 55 0.83 6.22 -5.90
C LEU A 55 0.31 7.65 -5.90
N HIS A 56 -0.97 7.79 -6.24
CA HIS A 56 -1.73 9.03 -6.00
C HIS A 56 -2.73 8.79 -4.87
N LYS A 57 -2.81 9.72 -3.92
CA LYS A 57 -3.86 9.74 -2.90
C LYS A 57 -5.23 9.75 -3.58
N PRO A 58 -6.19 8.90 -3.16
CA PRO A 58 -7.57 8.96 -3.65
C PRO A 58 -8.19 10.35 -3.44
N HIS A 59 -8.92 10.86 -4.44
CA HIS A 59 -9.68 12.11 -4.34
C HIS A 59 -10.83 12.17 -5.37
N PRO A 60 -12.07 12.52 -4.98
CA PRO A 60 -12.57 12.60 -3.60
C PRO A 60 -12.72 11.19 -2.97
N GLY A 61 -12.61 11.10 -1.64
CA GLY A 61 -12.74 9.84 -0.88
C GLY A 61 -11.41 9.24 -0.40
N ASN A 62 -11.49 8.13 0.34
CA ASN A 62 -10.33 7.45 0.94
C ASN A 62 -10.14 6.01 0.47
N GLU A 63 -11.05 5.45 -0.33
CA GLU A 63 -10.97 4.06 -0.78
C GLU A 63 -9.94 3.89 -1.92
N LEU A 64 -9.15 2.82 -1.86
CA LEU A 64 -8.25 2.44 -2.95
C LEU A 64 -9.06 1.91 -4.12
N LYS A 65 -8.77 2.41 -5.32
CA LYS A 65 -9.22 1.78 -6.56
C LYS A 65 -8.61 0.38 -6.69
N HIS A 66 -9.37 -0.57 -7.22
CA HIS A 66 -8.94 -1.96 -7.41
C HIS A 66 -7.57 -2.09 -8.11
N TYR A 67 -7.31 -1.29 -9.15
CA TYR A 67 -6.04 -1.36 -9.86
C TYR A 67 -4.85 -0.91 -8.98
N ILE A 68 -5.02 0.09 -8.11
CA ILE A 68 -3.97 0.55 -7.19
C ILE A 68 -3.66 -0.57 -6.20
N ARG A 69 -4.71 -1.18 -5.67
CA ARG A 69 -4.58 -2.31 -4.75
C ARG A 69 -3.81 -3.46 -5.40
N ARG A 70 -4.18 -3.85 -6.62
CA ARG A 70 -3.48 -4.91 -7.35
C ARG A 70 -2.01 -4.57 -7.60
N GLN A 71 -1.72 -3.34 -8.03
CA GLN A 71 -0.35 -2.85 -8.22
C GLN A 71 0.48 -2.95 -6.93
N VAL A 72 -0.10 -2.58 -5.79
CA VAL A 72 0.57 -2.72 -4.48
C VAL A 72 0.85 -4.19 -4.18
N ILE A 73 -0.12 -5.08 -4.36
CA ILE A 73 0.07 -6.53 -4.08
C ILE A 73 1.17 -7.11 -4.96
N GLU A 74 1.16 -6.81 -6.26
CA GLU A 74 2.18 -7.25 -7.21
C GLU A 74 3.57 -6.75 -6.81
N GLN A 75 3.69 -5.48 -6.42
CA GLN A 75 4.95 -4.90 -5.96
C GLN A 75 5.47 -5.56 -4.67
N LEU A 76 4.59 -5.79 -3.70
CA LEU A 76 4.96 -6.43 -2.42
C LEU A 76 5.38 -7.90 -2.62
N LYS A 77 4.73 -8.63 -3.53
CA LYS A 77 5.15 -10.00 -3.90
C LYS A 77 6.49 -10.01 -4.63
N SER A 78 6.69 -9.08 -5.57
CA SER A 78 7.95 -8.96 -6.30
C SER A 78 9.14 -8.62 -5.39
N GLY A 79 8.90 -7.87 -4.31
CA GLY A 79 9.90 -7.57 -3.29
C GLY A 79 10.01 -8.63 -2.18
N GLU A 80 9.35 -9.79 -2.32
CA GLU A 80 9.34 -10.88 -1.33
C GLU A 80 8.86 -10.47 0.08
N LEU A 81 8.10 -9.37 0.18
CA LEU A 81 7.58 -8.85 1.45
C LEU A 81 6.31 -9.58 1.90
N ILE A 82 5.61 -10.20 0.95
CA ILE A 82 4.40 -11.01 1.18
C ILE A 82 4.40 -12.22 0.23
N GLN A 83 3.64 -13.27 0.57
CA GLN A 83 3.46 -14.47 -0.25
C GLN A 83 2.30 -14.36 -1.23
#